data_AF-A0AA48RD43-F1
#
_entry.id   AF-A0AA48RD43-F1
#
_cell.length_a   1.000
_cell.length_b   1.000
_cell.length_c   1.000
_cell.angle_alpha   90.00
_cell.angle_beta   90.00
_cell.angle_gamma   90.00
#
_symmetry.space_group_name_H-M   'P 1'
#
loop_
_entity.id
_entity.type
_entity.pdbx_description
1 polymer ?
#
loop_
_entity_poly.entity_id
_entity_poly.type
_entity_poly.pdbx_seq_one_letter_code
_entity_poly.pdbx_strand_id
1 'polypeptide(L)'
;MANVTFSSPVMAKDITVYAVAGDRGTLLAVAKEHKIPLPFDCQDGECGSCIVEIKHLNPVKCAIALTEKEKEALKQLGKISKAEIEAAEVNDMPPRYRLACQYFVRNEDIIVSFEGDETLPAQGPHITHAASRFKGGTEINEVNEFLGYAAKVEEDAALHYEELAAAMEACGNHRVATLFRQLGGFSRRHLAEAKARGGAIDPSKNVPPDYVWPSHVTPERASIWAADSSLSRIDALKAALQGEKRGYEFYCAVAATSKAPEVATLAKEFVKEEADHVKVLEAWITREEWDAKNGTPQGL
;
A
#
# COMPACT_ATOMS: atom_id res chain seq x y z
N MET A 1 17.24 -14.81 2.98
CA MET A 1 16.96 -13.49 2.36
C MET A 1 16.10 -12.77 3.36
N ALA A 2 16.46 -11.53 3.68
CA ALA A 2 15.71 -10.71 4.62
C ALA A 2 14.80 -9.75 3.89
N ASN A 3 13.56 -9.62 4.35
CA ASN A 3 12.65 -8.59 3.88
C ASN A 3 12.86 -7.32 4.71
N VAL A 4 13.35 -6.27 4.06
CA VAL A 4 13.52 -4.95 4.67
C VAL A 4 12.44 -4.03 4.12
N THR A 5 11.48 -3.67 4.96
CA THR A 5 10.38 -2.76 4.57
C THR A 5 10.66 -1.36 5.07
N PHE A 6 10.85 -0.40 4.17
CA PHE A 6 11.05 1.00 4.49
C PHE A 6 9.71 1.74 4.51
N SER A 7 9.46 2.46 5.61
CA SER A 7 8.26 3.26 5.83
C SER A 7 8.65 4.66 6.30
N SER A 8 8.02 5.68 5.71
CA SER A 8 8.29 7.07 6.07
C SER A 8 7.13 7.96 5.65
N PRO A 9 6.78 9.02 6.40
CA PRO A 9 5.72 9.94 6.02
C PRO A 9 6.05 10.75 4.74
N VAL A 10 7.33 10.89 4.37
CA VAL A 10 7.71 11.53 3.09
C VAL A 10 7.62 10.57 1.90
N MET A 11 7.50 9.26 2.17
CA MET A 11 7.37 8.24 1.14
C MET A 11 5.90 8.01 0.80
N ALA A 12 5.64 7.88 -0.49
CA ALA A 12 4.31 7.69 -1.00
C ALA A 12 3.71 6.27 -0.78
N LYS A 13 4.56 5.28 -0.52
CA LYS A 13 4.19 3.92 -0.11
C LYS A 13 5.36 3.24 0.59
N ASP A 14 5.06 2.24 1.40
CA ASP A 14 6.09 1.37 1.97
C ASP A 14 6.78 0.57 0.84
N ILE A 15 8.10 0.49 0.89
CA ILE A 15 8.90 -0.24 -0.10
C ILE A 15 9.60 -1.40 0.61
N THR A 16 9.24 -2.63 0.24
CA THR A 16 9.95 -3.83 0.68
C THR A 16 11.04 -4.20 -0.30
N VAL A 17 12.26 -4.35 0.22
CA VAL A 17 13.45 -4.75 -0.51
C VAL A 17 13.94 -6.09 0.02
N TYR A 18 14.36 -6.97 -0.89
CA TYR A 18 14.98 -8.24 -0.56
C TYR A 18 16.48 -8.05 -0.41
N ALA A 19 16.97 -8.06 0.83
CA ALA A 19 18.40 -7.98 1.11
C ALA A 19 19.00 -9.40 1.22
N VAL A 20 20.10 -9.64 0.51
CA VAL A 20 20.86 -10.88 0.62
C VAL A 20 21.72 -10.80 1.89
N ALA A 21 21.36 -11.60 2.90
CA ALA A 21 22.13 -11.69 4.14
C ALA A 21 23.57 -12.16 3.83
N GLY A 22 24.57 -11.32 4.15
CA GLY A 22 25.99 -11.61 3.92
C GLY A 22 26.62 -10.81 2.79
N ASP A 23 25.84 -10.12 1.96
CA ASP A 23 26.38 -9.03 1.15
C ASP A 23 26.71 -7.87 2.10
N ARG A 24 27.93 -7.31 2.04
CA ARG A 24 28.48 -6.41 3.08
C ARG A 24 27.83 -5.02 3.13
N GLY A 25 26.58 -4.90 2.68
CA GLY A 25 25.81 -3.66 2.63
C GLY A 25 25.23 -3.27 3.99
N THR A 26 25.42 -2.00 4.35
CA THR A 26 24.68 -1.37 5.45
C THR A 26 23.25 -1.07 5.02
N LEU A 27 22.35 -0.83 5.97
CA LEU A 27 20.97 -0.44 5.66
C LEU A 27 20.90 0.83 4.80
N LEU A 28 21.84 1.75 5.01
CA LEU A 28 21.99 2.94 4.17
C LEU A 28 22.39 2.57 2.72
N ALA A 29 23.26 1.57 2.53
CA ALA A 29 23.64 1.13 1.18
C ALA A 29 22.43 0.54 0.43
N VAL A 30 21.64 -0.29 1.11
CA VAL A 30 20.38 -0.84 0.56
C VAL A 30 19.39 0.28 0.23
N ALA A 31 19.24 1.27 1.12
CA ALA A 31 18.39 2.43 0.86
C ALA A 31 18.82 3.20 -0.40
N LYS A 32 20.13 3.44 -0.57
CA LYS A 32 20.68 4.15 -1.74
C LYS A 32 20.47 3.37 -3.04
N GLU A 33 20.73 2.06 -3.04
CA GLU A 33 20.55 1.19 -4.21
C GLU A 33 19.10 1.23 -4.71
N HIS A 34 18.14 1.23 -3.78
CA HIS A 34 16.71 1.27 -4.09
C HIS A 34 16.10 2.68 -4.14
N LYS A 35 16.94 3.72 -4.14
CA LYS A 35 16.53 5.14 -4.22
C LYS A 35 15.52 5.57 -3.14
N ILE A 36 15.66 5.01 -1.94
CA ILE A 36 14.84 5.39 -0.78
C ILE A 36 15.40 6.70 -0.19
N PRO A 37 14.54 7.71 0.08
CA PRO A 37 14.96 9.05 0.51
C PRO A 37 15.33 9.09 2.00
N LEU A 38 16.28 8.25 2.41
CA LEU A 38 16.78 8.19 3.79
C LEU A 38 17.83 9.29 4.01
N PRO A 39 17.65 10.21 4.97
CA PRO A 39 18.60 11.30 5.20
C PRO A 39 19.96 10.76 5.66
N PHE A 40 21.05 11.27 5.08
CA PHE A 40 22.41 10.93 5.49
C PHE A 40 23.35 12.11 5.26
N ASP A 41 24.37 12.23 6.11
CA ASP A 41 25.38 13.27 6.00
C ASP A 41 26.78 12.65 6.04
N CYS A 42 27.24 12.24 7.23
CA CYS A 42 28.59 11.72 7.46
C CYS A 42 28.86 10.27 7.02
N GLN A 43 27.84 9.40 7.02
CA GLN A 43 27.96 7.94 6.74
C GLN A 43 28.86 7.11 7.70
N ASP A 44 29.60 7.75 8.61
CA ASP A 44 30.53 7.09 9.52
C ASP A 44 30.00 6.93 10.96
N GLY A 45 28.72 7.24 11.19
CA GLY A 45 28.03 7.03 12.47
C GLY A 45 28.21 8.13 13.51
N GLU A 46 28.72 9.31 13.12
CA GLU A 46 29.04 10.41 14.06
C GLU A 46 27.95 11.49 14.14
N CYS A 47 27.25 11.73 13.04
CA CYS A 47 26.29 12.84 12.89
C CYS A 47 24.85 12.49 13.30
N GLY A 48 24.50 11.20 13.30
CA GLY A 48 23.15 10.75 13.65
C GLY A 48 22.04 11.04 12.63
N SER A 49 22.34 11.67 11.49
CA SER A 49 21.33 12.09 10.48
C SER A 49 20.54 10.93 9.87
N CYS A 50 21.11 9.72 9.85
CA CYS A 50 20.49 8.51 9.29
C CYS A 50 19.77 7.67 10.35
N ILE A 51 19.14 8.33 11.32
CA ILE A 51 18.41 7.66 12.39
C ILE A 51 17.18 6.92 11.83
N VAL A 52 17.02 5.68 12.28
CA VAL A 52 15.90 4.83 11.93
C VAL A 52 15.36 4.11 13.17
N GLU A 53 14.05 3.88 13.22
CA GLU A 53 13.43 2.95 14.15
C GLU A 53 13.29 1.58 13.47
N ILE A 54 13.76 0.52 14.14
CA ILE A 54 13.74 -0.85 13.61
C ILE A 54 12.75 -1.70 14.41
N LYS A 55 11.70 -2.15 13.73
CA LYS A 55 10.73 -3.11 14.25
C LYS A 55 10.99 -4.48 13.64
N HIS A 56 11.35 -5.44 14.49
CA HIS A 56 11.59 -6.82 14.07
C HIS A 56 10.24 -7.56 13.99
N LEU A 57 9.99 -8.25 12.89
CA LEU A 57 8.76 -9.04 12.69
C LEU A 57 8.88 -10.45 13.27
N ASN A 58 10.10 -10.96 13.40
CA ASN A 58 10.37 -12.28 13.98
C ASN A 58 10.58 -12.22 15.50
N PRO A 59 10.15 -13.26 16.26
CA PRO A 59 10.29 -13.28 17.72
C PRO A 59 11.75 -13.47 18.18
N VAL A 60 12.59 -14.06 17.33
CA VAL A 60 14.02 -14.22 17.58
C VAL A 60 14.76 -13.05 16.95
N LYS A 61 15.38 -12.22 17.78
CA LYS A 61 16.21 -11.10 17.36
C LYS A 61 17.64 -11.55 17.18
N CYS A 62 18.31 -11.09 16.12
CA CYS A 62 19.74 -11.35 15.99
C CYS A 62 20.54 -10.60 17.06
N ALA A 63 21.51 -11.26 17.68
CA ALA A 63 22.46 -10.64 18.62
C ALA A 63 23.32 -9.59 17.92
N ILE A 64 23.43 -8.38 18.43
CA ILE A 64 24.15 -7.29 17.77
C ILE A 64 25.23 -6.64 18.63
N ALA A 65 26.24 -6.09 17.97
CA ALA A 65 27.20 -5.17 18.58
C ALA A 65 26.92 -3.74 18.08
N LEU A 66 26.80 -2.79 19.00
CA LEU A 66 26.80 -1.35 18.71
C LEU A 66 28.24 -0.84 18.66
N THR A 67 28.56 0.02 17.69
CA THR A 67 29.84 0.73 17.71
C THR A 67 29.81 1.86 18.76
N GLU A 68 30.95 2.22 19.34
CA GLU A 68 31.03 3.34 20.30
C GLU A 68 30.51 4.66 19.70
N LYS A 69 30.79 4.89 18.42
CA LYS A 69 30.32 6.07 17.68
C LYS A 69 28.79 6.11 17.59
N GLU A 70 28.18 4.98 17.24
CA GLU A 70 26.71 4.86 17.17
C GLU A 70 26.05 5.08 18.54
N LYS A 71 26.62 4.52 19.61
CA LYS A 71 26.10 4.71 20.98
C LYS A 71 26.12 6.18 21.39
N GLU A 72 27.23 6.86 21.20
CA GLU A 72 27.38 8.26 21.60
C GLU A 72 26.42 9.16 20.81
N ALA A 73 26.29 8.95 19.50
CA ALA A 73 25.33 9.69 18.66
C ALA A 73 23.87 9.46 19.10
N LEU A 74 23.45 8.21 19.31
CA LEU A 74 22.08 7.88 19.76
C LEU A 74 21.77 8.46 21.15
N LYS A 75 22.77 8.50 22.03
CA LYS A 75 22.65 9.08 23.37
C LYS A 75 22.53 10.61 23.32
N GLN A 76 23.33 11.28 22.50
CA GLN A 76 23.24 12.73 22.30
C GLN A 76 21.88 13.16 21.72
N LEU A 77 21.31 12.34 20.84
CA LEU A 77 19.96 12.54 20.28
C LEU A 77 18.83 12.18 21.26
N GLY A 78 19.14 11.58 22.41
CA GLY A 78 18.14 11.18 23.41
C GLY A 78 17.23 10.03 22.98
N LYS A 79 17.65 9.23 21.98
CA LYS A 79 16.82 8.18 21.36
C LYS A 79 17.07 6.79 21.95
N ILE A 80 18.11 6.63 22.77
CA ILE A 80 18.39 5.40 23.53
C ILE A 80 18.53 5.71 25.02
N SER A 81 17.94 4.87 25.86
CA SER A 81 18.05 4.96 27.32
C SER A 81 19.32 4.26 27.85
N LYS A 82 19.75 4.60 29.07
CA LYS A 82 20.88 3.91 29.73
C LYS A 82 20.65 2.40 29.86
N ALA A 83 19.42 1.97 30.13
CA ALA A 83 19.05 0.57 30.24
C ALA A 83 19.13 -0.17 28.90
N GLU A 84 18.77 0.49 27.79
CA GLU A 84 18.93 -0.09 26.45
C GLU A 84 20.39 -0.19 26.02
N ILE A 85 21.24 0.77 26.42
CA ILE A 85 22.69 0.68 26.20
C ILE A 85 23.26 -0.53 26.95
N GLU A 86 22.94 -0.68 28.24
CA GLU A 86 23.41 -1.80 29.05
C GLU A 86 22.90 -3.14 28.51
N ALA A 87 21.62 -3.21 28.10
CA ALA A 87 21.07 -4.40 27.49
C ALA A 87 21.75 -4.77 26.16
N ALA A 88 22.16 -3.78 25.37
CA ALA A 88 22.88 -4.00 24.13
C ALA A 88 24.34 -4.42 24.36
N GLU A 89 24.99 -3.96 25.44
CA GLU A 89 26.37 -4.33 25.78
C GLU A 89 26.47 -5.70 26.45
N VAL A 90 25.52 -6.03 27.33
CA VAL A 90 25.58 -7.23 28.16
C VAL A 90 24.84 -8.41 27.54
N ASN A 91 23.72 -8.15 26.88
CA ASN A 91 22.83 -9.19 26.35
C ASN A 91 22.79 -9.22 24.81
N ASP A 92 23.63 -8.43 24.14
CA ASP A 92 23.66 -8.26 22.68
C ASP A 92 22.27 -7.92 22.07
N MET A 93 21.40 -7.27 22.85
CA MET A 93 20.02 -7.02 22.45
C MET A 93 19.91 -5.76 21.59
N PRO A 94 19.20 -5.81 20.45
CA PRO A 94 19.10 -4.65 19.57
C PRO A 94 18.23 -3.55 20.17
N PRO A 95 18.71 -2.29 20.23
CA PRO A 95 17.88 -1.16 20.64
C PRO A 95 16.86 -0.82 19.55
N ARG A 96 15.82 -0.07 19.92
CA ARG A 96 14.75 0.33 19.00
C ARG A 96 15.23 1.26 17.90
N TYR A 97 16.09 2.21 18.25
CA TYR A 97 16.67 3.18 17.32
C TYR A 97 18.09 2.80 16.95
N ARG A 98 18.42 2.91 15.67
CA ARG A 98 19.72 2.58 15.08
C ARG A 98 20.12 3.63 14.05
N LEU A 99 21.39 3.68 13.71
CA LEU A 99 21.88 4.45 12.57
C LEU A 99 21.97 3.55 11.35
N ALA A 100 21.28 3.92 10.27
CA ALA A 100 21.23 3.10 9.05
C ALA A 100 22.62 2.87 8.43
N CYS A 101 23.57 3.79 8.64
CA CYS A 101 24.94 3.64 8.15
C CYS A 101 25.80 2.64 8.95
N GLN A 102 25.42 2.31 10.20
CA GLN A 102 26.13 1.35 11.06
C GLN A 102 25.36 0.02 11.22
N TYR A 103 24.12 -0.03 10.75
CA TYR A 103 23.30 -1.23 10.79
C TYR A 103 23.61 -2.14 9.60
N PHE A 104 24.08 -3.36 9.88
CA PHE A 104 24.26 -4.41 8.88
C PHE A 104 23.00 -5.26 8.77
N VAL A 105 22.47 -5.40 7.56
CA VAL A 105 21.26 -6.18 7.33
C VAL A 105 21.57 -7.67 7.52
N ARG A 106 20.87 -8.30 8.46
CA ARG A 106 20.99 -9.74 8.76
C ARG A 106 19.81 -10.49 8.15
N ASN A 107 19.79 -11.82 8.29
CA ASN A 107 18.70 -12.67 7.79
C ASN A 107 17.45 -12.59 8.70
N GLU A 108 16.89 -11.38 8.85
CA GLU A 108 15.72 -11.09 9.68
C GLU A 108 14.77 -10.14 8.95
N ASP A 109 13.46 -10.36 9.11
CA ASP A 109 12.44 -9.50 8.52
C ASP A 109 12.19 -8.29 9.41
N ILE A 110 12.43 -7.09 8.86
CA ILE A 110 12.39 -5.83 9.60
C ILE A 110 11.54 -4.77 8.88
N ILE A 111 10.89 -3.93 9.69
CA ILE A 111 10.30 -2.68 9.25
C ILE A 111 11.17 -1.54 9.77
N VAL A 112 11.59 -0.67 8.86
CA VAL A 112 12.46 0.48 9.10
C VAL A 112 11.64 1.74 8.93
N SER A 113 11.38 2.43 10.04
CA SER A 113 10.62 3.68 10.06
C SER A 113 11.54 4.88 10.25
N PHE A 114 11.34 5.95 9.47
CA PHE A 114 12.15 7.18 9.56
C PHE A 114 11.34 8.42 9.18
N GLU A 115 11.71 9.59 9.72
CA GLU A 115 10.97 10.85 9.55
C GLU A 115 11.10 11.42 8.11
N GLY A 116 12.22 11.16 7.44
CA GLY A 116 12.49 11.61 6.07
C GLY A 116 13.30 12.91 6.01
N ASP A 117 13.75 13.30 4.82
CA ASP A 117 14.42 14.59 4.60
C ASP A 117 13.38 15.71 4.47
N GLU A 118 13.31 16.61 5.46
CA GLU A 118 12.36 17.73 5.50
C GLU A 118 12.55 18.75 4.36
N THR A 119 13.70 18.71 3.65
CA THR A 119 13.94 19.58 2.49
C THR A 119 13.23 19.09 1.22
N LEU A 120 12.79 17.82 1.20
CA LEU A 120 11.98 17.27 0.13
C LEU A 120 10.50 17.42 0.52
N PRO A 121 9.65 18.01 -0.35
CA PRO A 121 8.22 18.04 -0.06
C PRO A 121 7.72 16.61 0.12
N ALA A 122 6.85 16.38 1.11
CA ALA A 122 6.20 15.09 1.29
C ALA A 122 5.68 14.62 -0.06
N GLN A 123 6.19 13.48 -0.56
CA GLN A 123 5.76 13.00 -1.85
C GLN A 123 4.28 12.67 -1.72
N GLY A 124 3.45 13.36 -2.51
CA GLY A 124 2.05 12.99 -2.65
C GLY A 124 1.93 11.51 -3.02
N PRO A 125 0.75 10.89 -2.84
CA PRO A 125 0.55 9.48 -3.17
C PRO A 125 1.14 9.18 -4.55
N HIS A 126 1.91 8.09 -4.65
CA HIS A 126 2.73 7.79 -5.81
C HIS A 126 1.77 7.50 -6.96
N ILE A 127 1.49 8.53 -7.73
CA ILE A 127 0.67 8.39 -8.91
C ILE A 127 1.47 7.49 -9.84
N THR A 128 0.95 6.30 -10.15
CA THR A 128 1.64 5.27 -10.93
C THR A 128 2.12 5.86 -12.26
N HIS A 129 3.04 5.19 -12.96
CA HIS A 129 3.47 5.63 -14.29
C HIS A 129 2.27 5.87 -15.25
N ALA A 130 1.12 5.24 -15.00
CA ALA A 130 -0.18 5.52 -15.63
C ALA A 130 -0.65 6.97 -15.48
N ALA A 131 -0.40 7.64 -14.36
CA ALA A 131 -0.74 9.03 -14.17
C ALA A 131 0.24 10.00 -14.82
N SER A 132 1.52 9.64 -14.92
CA SER A 132 2.47 10.36 -15.78
C SER A 132 2.09 10.27 -17.28
N ARG A 133 1.24 9.30 -17.65
CA ARG A 133 0.67 9.12 -19.01
C ARG A 133 -0.61 9.92 -19.25
N PHE A 134 -1.05 10.80 -18.34
CA PHE A 134 -1.96 11.90 -18.70
C PHE A 134 -1.29 12.97 -19.58
N LYS A 135 -0.07 12.73 -20.09
CA LYS A 135 0.51 13.46 -21.22
C LYS A 135 -0.15 13.13 -22.58
N GLY A 136 -1.17 12.28 -22.59
CA GLY A 136 -1.99 11.91 -23.76
C GLY A 136 -3.26 12.73 -24.00
N GLY A 137 -3.49 13.83 -23.29
CA GLY A 137 -4.35 14.91 -23.80
C GLY A 137 -5.80 15.01 -23.34
N THR A 138 -6.11 14.86 -22.04
CA THR A 138 -7.35 15.45 -21.50
C THR A 138 -7.15 15.86 -20.05
N GLU A 139 -6.87 17.14 -19.79
CA GLU A 139 -6.97 17.68 -18.42
C GLU A 139 -8.46 17.76 -18.06
N ILE A 140 -8.91 17.00 -17.06
CA ILE A 140 -10.30 17.01 -16.60
C ILE A 140 -10.52 18.28 -15.77
N ASN A 141 -11.03 19.33 -16.43
CA ASN A 141 -11.24 20.64 -15.82
C ASN A 141 -12.72 21.01 -15.68
N GLU A 142 -13.63 20.22 -16.23
CA GLU A 142 -15.07 20.45 -16.14
C GLU A 142 -15.73 19.41 -15.22
N VAL A 143 -16.64 19.85 -14.35
CA VAL A 143 -17.32 18.97 -13.38
C VAL A 143 -18.14 17.89 -14.08
N ASN A 144 -18.85 18.23 -15.16
CA ASN A 144 -19.64 17.25 -15.93
C ASN A 144 -18.75 16.20 -16.59
N GLU A 145 -17.57 16.60 -17.06
CA GLU A 145 -16.60 15.67 -17.63
C GLU A 145 -16.06 14.71 -16.57
N PHE A 146 -15.69 15.23 -15.40
CA PHE A 146 -15.27 14.41 -14.26
C PHE A 146 -16.34 13.40 -13.86
N LEU A 147 -17.59 13.86 -13.72
CA LEU A 147 -18.71 13.01 -13.33
C LEU A 147 -19.04 11.95 -14.38
N GLY A 148 -18.80 12.23 -15.67
CA GLY A 148 -18.89 11.24 -16.73
C GLY A 148 -17.87 10.10 -16.56
N TYR A 149 -16.62 10.42 -16.23
CA TYR A 149 -15.61 9.41 -15.92
C TYR A 149 -15.89 8.67 -14.61
N ALA A 150 -16.28 9.39 -13.56
CA ALA A 150 -16.66 8.77 -12.29
C ALA A 150 -17.81 7.78 -12.48
N ALA A 151 -18.84 8.15 -13.25
CA ALA A 151 -19.93 7.23 -13.56
C ALA A 151 -19.45 5.98 -14.31
N LYS A 152 -18.42 6.06 -15.15
CA LYS A 152 -17.86 4.87 -15.80
C LYS A 152 -17.07 3.99 -14.84
N VAL A 153 -16.22 4.58 -14.00
CA VAL A 153 -15.49 3.85 -12.96
C VAL A 153 -16.46 3.11 -12.03
N GLU A 154 -17.50 3.79 -11.57
CA GLU A 154 -18.50 3.24 -10.64
C GLU A 154 -19.42 2.19 -11.29
N GLU A 155 -19.75 2.36 -12.57
CA GLU A 155 -20.49 1.36 -13.36
C GLU A 155 -19.68 0.07 -13.52
N ASP A 156 -18.40 0.20 -13.87
CA ASP A 156 -17.49 -0.93 -14.01
C ASP A 156 -17.26 -1.63 -12.67
N ALA A 157 -16.99 -0.88 -11.58
CA ALA A 157 -16.81 -1.44 -10.25
C ALA A 157 -18.06 -2.23 -9.79
N ALA A 158 -19.25 -1.66 -9.98
CA ALA A 158 -20.49 -2.33 -9.61
C ALA A 158 -20.69 -3.66 -10.34
N LEU A 159 -20.44 -3.70 -11.65
CA LEU A 159 -20.56 -4.93 -12.45
C LEU A 159 -19.58 -6.01 -11.97
N HIS A 160 -18.32 -5.65 -11.75
CA HIS A 160 -17.31 -6.61 -11.30
C HIS A 160 -17.60 -7.11 -9.87
N TYR A 161 -18.11 -6.26 -8.98
CA TYR A 161 -18.54 -6.71 -7.66
C TYR A 161 -19.73 -7.66 -7.71
N GLU A 162 -20.69 -7.43 -8.61
CA GLU A 162 -21.81 -8.34 -8.83
C GLU A 162 -21.34 -9.71 -9.34
N GLU A 163 -20.39 -9.73 -10.27
CA GLU A 163 -19.76 -10.97 -10.77
C GLU A 163 -18.99 -11.71 -9.68
N LEU A 164 -18.15 -11.00 -8.93
CA LEU A 164 -17.39 -11.58 -7.81
C LEU A 164 -18.33 -12.10 -6.72
N ALA A 165 -19.41 -11.37 -6.41
CA ALA A 165 -20.43 -11.82 -5.46
C ALA A 165 -21.10 -13.11 -5.93
N ALA A 166 -21.50 -13.19 -7.20
CA ALA A 166 -22.11 -14.38 -7.78
C ALA A 166 -21.15 -15.58 -7.78
N ALA A 167 -19.88 -15.36 -8.13
CA ALA A 167 -18.85 -16.40 -8.09
C ALA A 167 -18.61 -16.92 -6.66
N MET A 168 -18.56 -16.03 -5.66
CA MET A 168 -18.41 -16.42 -4.26
C MET A 168 -19.64 -17.19 -3.75
N GLU A 169 -20.84 -16.76 -4.12
CA GLU A 169 -22.08 -17.46 -3.76
C GLU A 169 -22.12 -18.87 -4.36
N ALA A 170 -21.72 -19.03 -5.63
CA ALA A 170 -21.67 -20.32 -6.31
C ALA A 170 -20.69 -21.32 -5.66
N CYS A 171 -19.64 -20.82 -5.01
CA CYS A 171 -18.66 -21.63 -4.29
C CYS A 171 -19.00 -21.80 -2.79
N GLY A 172 -20.18 -21.35 -2.33
CA GLY A 172 -20.61 -21.43 -0.93
C GLY A 172 -19.98 -20.38 0.01
N ASN A 173 -19.23 -19.41 -0.53
CA ASN A 173 -18.55 -18.37 0.22
C ASN A 173 -19.46 -17.16 0.53
N HIS A 174 -20.58 -17.40 1.20
CA HIS A 174 -21.64 -16.40 1.46
C HIS A 174 -21.16 -15.13 2.19
N ARG A 175 -20.15 -15.27 3.06
CA ARG A 175 -19.62 -14.16 3.83
C ARG A 175 -18.88 -13.15 2.94
N VAL A 176 -18.06 -13.62 2.01
CA VAL A 176 -17.36 -12.76 1.03
C VAL A 176 -18.33 -12.29 -0.07
N ALA A 177 -19.28 -13.13 -0.49
CA ALA A 177 -20.34 -12.72 -1.41
C ALA A 177 -21.16 -11.54 -0.87
N THR A 178 -21.46 -11.54 0.44
CA THR A 178 -22.18 -10.44 1.09
C THR A 178 -21.37 -9.15 1.12
N LEU A 179 -20.06 -9.23 1.38
CA LEU A 179 -19.17 -8.08 1.28
C LEU A 179 -19.19 -7.48 -0.14
N PHE A 180 -19.01 -8.30 -1.17
CA PHE A 180 -19.03 -7.81 -2.55
C PHE A 180 -20.38 -7.22 -2.96
N ARG A 181 -21.50 -7.77 -2.50
CA ARG A 181 -22.82 -7.14 -2.68
C ARG A 181 -22.92 -5.76 -2.02
N GLN A 182 -22.33 -5.59 -0.84
CA GLN A 182 -22.30 -4.30 -0.16
C GLN A 182 -21.45 -3.29 -0.93
N LEU A 183 -20.25 -3.68 -1.37
CA LEU A 183 -19.35 -2.84 -2.16
C LEU A 183 -19.97 -2.46 -3.51
N GLY A 184 -20.53 -3.41 -4.25
CA GLY A 184 -21.29 -3.12 -5.47
C GLY A 184 -22.48 -2.19 -5.23
N GLY A 185 -23.15 -2.32 -4.07
CA GLY A 185 -24.21 -1.40 -3.64
C GLY A 185 -23.75 0.03 -3.33
N PHE A 186 -22.50 0.23 -2.87
CA PHE A 186 -21.90 1.56 -2.77
C PHE A 186 -21.66 2.13 -4.18
N SER A 187 -21.00 1.38 -5.05
CA SER A 187 -20.71 1.83 -6.43
C SER A 187 -21.99 2.16 -7.22
N ARG A 188 -23.07 1.38 -7.07
CA ARG A 188 -24.37 1.70 -7.69
C ARG A 188 -24.95 3.03 -7.20
N ARG A 189 -24.76 3.39 -5.93
CA ARG A 189 -25.21 4.68 -5.38
C ARG A 189 -24.36 5.83 -5.89
N HIS A 190 -23.04 5.68 -5.92
CA HIS A 190 -22.16 6.68 -6.50
C HIS A 190 -22.44 6.90 -7.99
N LEU A 191 -22.67 5.82 -8.74
CA LEU A 191 -23.11 5.89 -10.13
C LEU A 191 -24.40 6.71 -10.29
N ALA A 192 -25.40 6.47 -9.43
CA ALA A 192 -26.66 7.20 -9.47
C ALA A 192 -26.47 8.68 -9.14
N GLU A 193 -25.62 9.00 -8.15
CA GLU A 193 -25.28 10.36 -7.79
C GLU A 193 -24.51 11.08 -8.92
N ALA A 194 -23.50 10.43 -9.49
CA ALA A 194 -22.72 10.97 -10.60
C ALA A 194 -23.60 11.22 -11.84
N LYS A 195 -24.54 10.31 -12.14
CA LYS A 195 -25.56 10.49 -13.19
C LYS A 195 -26.50 11.67 -12.89
N ALA A 196 -26.93 11.82 -11.64
CA ALA A 196 -27.83 12.92 -11.25
C ALA A 196 -27.14 14.28 -11.32
N ARG A 197 -25.85 14.34 -10.97
CA ARG A 197 -25.06 15.59 -10.93
C ARG A 197 -24.41 15.95 -12.28
N GLY A 198 -24.02 14.96 -13.08
CA GLY A 198 -23.24 15.12 -14.31
C GLY A 198 -24.05 15.38 -15.57
N GLY A 199 -25.39 15.35 -15.48
CA GLY A 199 -26.27 15.52 -16.64
C GLY A 199 -26.15 14.35 -17.63
N ALA A 200 -26.13 14.66 -18.93
CA ALA A 200 -25.99 13.62 -19.97
C ALA A 200 -24.55 13.11 -20.01
N ILE A 201 -24.33 11.86 -19.56
CA ILE A 201 -23.05 11.17 -19.71
C ILE A 201 -22.80 10.97 -21.20
N ASP A 202 -21.64 11.44 -21.68
CA ASP A 202 -21.17 11.14 -23.02
C ASP A 202 -20.71 9.66 -23.09
N PRO A 203 -21.44 8.78 -23.78
CA PRO A 203 -21.10 7.36 -23.83
C PRO A 203 -19.85 7.06 -24.67
N SER A 204 -19.31 8.05 -25.40
CA SER A 204 -18.09 7.89 -26.20
C SER A 204 -16.81 8.05 -25.39
N LYS A 205 -16.89 8.58 -24.17
CA LYS A 205 -15.73 8.73 -23.28
C LYS A 205 -15.47 7.43 -22.53
N ASN A 206 -14.24 6.93 -22.68
CA ASN A 206 -13.75 5.74 -21.99
C ASN A 206 -12.71 6.12 -20.95
N VAL A 207 -12.77 5.47 -19.80
CA VAL A 207 -11.72 5.56 -18.78
C VAL A 207 -10.41 5.07 -19.41
N PRO A 208 -9.27 5.74 -19.20
CA PRO A 208 -8.00 5.29 -19.75
C PRO A 208 -7.71 3.84 -19.33
N PRO A 209 -7.16 2.98 -20.22
CA PRO A 209 -7.00 1.54 -19.96
C PRO A 209 -6.28 1.20 -18.65
N ASP A 210 -5.37 2.06 -18.21
CA ASP A 210 -4.60 1.87 -16.99
C ASP A 210 -5.47 1.95 -15.70
N TYR A 211 -6.62 2.62 -15.76
CA TYR A 211 -7.57 2.78 -14.64
C TYR A 211 -8.83 1.94 -14.77
N VAL A 212 -9.01 1.24 -15.90
CA VAL A 212 -10.14 0.33 -16.10
C VAL A 212 -10.06 -0.79 -15.07
N TRP A 213 -11.22 -1.14 -14.49
CA TRP A 213 -11.30 -2.26 -13.57
C TRP A 213 -10.82 -3.53 -14.29
N PRO A 214 -9.85 -4.27 -13.74
CA PRO A 214 -9.28 -5.39 -14.46
C PRO A 214 -10.31 -6.52 -14.57
N SER A 215 -10.52 -7.04 -15.78
CA SER A 215 -11.35 -8.23 -16.00
C SER A 215 -10.67 -9.44 -15.35
N HIS A 216 -11.03 -9.70 -14.10
CA HIS A 216 -10.46 -10.78 -13.30
C HIS A 216 -11.28 -12.06 -13.35
N VAL A 217 -12.55 -11.99 -13.75
CA VAL A 217 -13.44 -13.14 -13.85
C VAL A 217 -13.44 -13.60 -15.31
N THR A 218 -12.62 -14.61 -15.63
CA THR A 218 -12.75 -15.36 -16.88
C THR A 218 -13.42 -16.70 -16.58
N PRO A 219 -14.07 -17.36 -17.56
CA PRO A 219 -14.64 -18.70 -17.37
C PRO A 219 -13.63 -19.71 -16.78
N GLU A 220 -12.36 -19.58 -17.16
CA GLU A 220 -11.25 -20.39 -16.67
C GLU A 220 -10.92 -20.06 -15.21
N ARG A 221 -10.89 -18.79 -14.81
CA ARG A 221 -10.67 -18.37 -13.43
C ARG A 221 -11.84 -18.72 -12.51
N ALA A 222 -13.07 -18.58 -12.99
CA ALA A 222 -14.26 -19.02 -12.26
C ALA A 222 -14.23 -20.55 -12.03
N SER A 223 -13.75 -21.32 -13.02
CA SER A 223 -13.56 -22.77 -12.88
C SER A 223 -12.45 -23.14 -11.89
N ILE A 224 -11.35 -22.37 -11.86
CA ILE A 224 -10.28 -22.53 -10.84
C ILE A 224 -10.80 -22.20 -9.45
N TRP A 225 -11.62 -21.16 -9.31
CA TRP A 225 -12.20 -20.76 -8.03
C TRP A 225 -13.18 -21.77 -7.47
N ALA A 226 -13.90 -22.49 -8.34
CA ALA A 226 -14.79 -23.57 -7.95
C ALA A 226 -14.03 -24.83 -7.46
N ALA A 227 -12.76 -25.00 -7.83
CA ALA A 227 -11.96 -26.18 -7.46
C ALA A 227 -11.35 -26.10 -6.05
N ASP A 228 -11.01 -24.88 -5.57
CA ASP A 228 -10.57 -24.63 -4.21
C ASP A 228 -11.31 -23.42 -3.61
N SER A 229 -12.26 -23.70 -2.71
CA SER A 229 -13.11 -22.69 -2.10
C SER A 229 -12.36 -21.73 -1.15
N SER A 230 -11.16 -22.08 -0.69
CA SER A 230 -10.37 -21.27 0.24
C SER A 230 -9.38 -20.35 -0.47
N LEU A 231 -8.65 -20.87 -1.48
CA LEU A 231 -7.80 -20.05 -2.34
C LEU A 231 -8.63 -19.07 -3.18
N SER A 232 -9.84 -19.47 -3.58
CA SER A 232 -10.75 -18.58 -4.34
C SER A 232 -11.21 -17.34 -3.58
N ARG A 233 -11.36 -17.38 -2.25
CA ARG A 233 -11.75 -16.20 -1.46
C ARG A 233 -10.66 -15.13 -1.45
N ILE A 234 -9.43 -15.53 -1.14
CA ILE A 234 -8.29 -14.60 -1.04
C ILE A 234 -7.98 -14.01 -2.42
N ASP A 235 -8.03 -14.84 -3.48
CA ASP A 235 -7.82 -14.36 -4.85
C ASP A 235 -8.91 -13.39 -5.31
N ALA A 236 -10.18 -13.66 -5.01
CA ALA A 236 -11.29 -12.76 -5.30
C ALA A 236 -11.16 -11.43 -4.55
N LEU A 237 -10.77 -11.46 -3.27
CA LEU A 237 -10.53 -10.25 -2.48
C LEU A 237 -9.34 -9.44 -3.01
N LYS A 238 -8.26 -10.10 -3.45
CA LYS A 238 -7.10 -9.44 -4.07
C LYS A 238 -7.44 -8.82 -5.43
N ALA A 239 -8.29 -9.48 -6.22
CA ALA A 239 -8.82 -8.93 -7.46
C ALA A 239 -9.67 -7.67 -7.20
N ALA A 240 -10.56 -7.71 -6.20
CA ALA A 240 -11.31 -6.54 -5.78
C ALA A 240 -10.40 -5.40 -5.30
N LEU A 241 -9.38 -5.71 -4.49
CA LEU A 241 -8.43 -4.71 -3.99
C LEU A 241 -7.67 -4.04 -5.13
N GLN A 242 -7.31 -4.79 -6.18
CA GLN A 242 -6.66 -4.22 -7.35
C GLN A 242 -7.57 -3.25 -8.11
N GLY A 243 -8.86 -3.58 -8.24
CA GLY A 243 -9.85 -2.70 -8.85
C GLY A 243 -10.00 -1.38 -8.07
N GLU A 244 -10.21 -1.47 -6.77
CA GLU A 244 -10.32 -0.30 -5.88
C GLU A 244 -9.08 0.58 -5.91
N LYS A 245 -7.88 -0.02 -5.93
CA LYS A 245 -6.63 0.73 -6.06
C LYS A 245 -6.54 1.50 -7.38
N ARG A 246 -7.08 0.96 -8.48
CA ARG A 246 -7.11 1.68 -9.77
C ARG A 246 -8.10 2.84 -9.76
N GLY A 247 -9.29 2.67 -9.17
CA GLY A 247 -10.24 3.76 -8.96
C GLY A 247 -9.65 4.87 -8.07
N TYR A 248 -9.07 4.49 -6.94
CA TYR A 248 -8.34 5.39 -6.04
C TYR A 248 -7.22 6.17 -6.77
N GLU A 249 -6.37 5.47 -7.54
CA GLU A 249 -5.29 6.09 -8.30
C GLU A 249 -5.82 7.07 -9.37
N PHE A 250 -6.94 6.74 -10.03
CA PHE A 250 -7.61 7.64 -10.98
C PHE A 250 -8.03 8.93 -10.29
N TYR A 251 -8.76 8.86 -9.18
CA TYR A 251 -9.21 10.07 -8.48
C TYR A 251 -8.04 10.87 -7.88
N CYS A 252 -6.99 10.21 -7.38
CA CYS A 252 -5.76 10.89 -6.97
C CYS A 252 -5.11 11.64 -8.13
N ALA A 253 -5.03 11.02 -9.31
CA ALA A 253 -4.47 11.65 -10.50
C ALA A 253 -5.27 12.89 -10.91
N VAL A 254 -6.60 12.81 -10.92
CA VAL A 254 -7.47 13.95 -11.23
C VAL A 254 -7.31 15.06 -10.18
N ALA A 255 -7.33 14.73 -8.89
CA ALA A 255 -7.17 15.70 -7.81
C ALA A 255 -5.83 16.44 -7.85
N ALA A 256 -4.78 15.79 -8.35
CA ALA A 256 -3.44 16.37 -8.46
C ALA A 256 -3.22 17.19 -9.75
N THR A 257 -3.94 16.87 -10.82
CA THR A 257 -3.67 17.44 -12.16
C THR A 257 -4.71 18.45 -12.64
N SER A 258 -5.93 18.41 -12.10
CA SER A 258 -7.00 19.33 -12.49
C SER A 258 -6.69 20.77 -12.11
N LYS A 259 -6.93 21.69 -13.04
CA LYS A 259 -6.78 23.15 -12.82
C LYS A 259 -8.03 23.78 -12.22
N ALA A 260 -9.16 23.06 -12.25
CA ALA A 260 -10.42 23.53 -11.69
C ALA A 260 -10.52 23.14 -10.21
N PRO A 261 -10.62 24.11 -9.28
CA PRO A 261 -10.65 23.81 -7.84
C PRO A 261 -11.88 23.00 -7.43
N GLU A 262 -13.01 23.17 -8.12
CA GLU A 262 -14.24 22.39 -7.91
C GLU A 262 -14.05 20.91 -8.24
N VAL A 263 -13.45 20.60 -9.40
CA VAL A 263 -13.12 19.22 -9.79
C VAL A 263 -12.10 18.61 -8.85
N ALA A 264 -11.06 19.35 -8.46
CA ALA A 264 -10.05 18.86 -7.53
C ALA A 264 -10.65 18.58 -6.13
N THR A 265 -11.63 19.38 -5.70
CA THR A 265 -12.34 19.19 -4.42
C THR A 265 -13.22 17.95 -4.48
N LEU A 266 -14.00 17.81 -5.55
CA LEU A 266 -14.86 16.65 -5.77
C LEU A 266 -14.05 15.36 -5.90
N ALA A 267 -12.96 15.36 -6.66
CA ALA A 267 -12.06 14.22 -6.76
C ALA A 267 -11.48 13.80 -5.41
N LYS A 268 -11.17 14.75 -4.51
CA LYS A 268 -10.72 14.45 -3.14
C LYS A 268 -11.79 13.81 -2.27
N GLU A 269 -13.07 14.02 -2.56
CA GLU A 269 -14.18 13.32 -1.87
C GLU A 269 -14.17 11.83 -2.28
N PHE A 270 -14.15 11.55 -3.59
CA PHE A 270 -14.04 10.18 -4.11
C PHE A 270 -12.75 9.48 -3.62
N VAL A 271 -11.61 10.17 -3.57
CA VAL A 271 -10.36 9.59 -3.00
C VAL A 271 -10.55 9.09 -1.57
N LYS A 272 -11.31 9.80 -0.73
CA LYS A 272 -11.54 9.38 0.66
C LYS A 272 -12.42 8.14 0.73
N GLU A 273 -13.45 8.08 -0.11
CA GLU A 273 -14.38 6.95 -0.18
C GLU A 273 -13.66 5.69 -0.66
N GLU A 274 -12.89 5.77 -1.75
CA GLU A 274 -12.12 4.61 -2.26
C GLU A 274 -11.01 4.18 -1.30
N ALA A 275 -10.41 5.13 -0.56
CA ALA A 275 -9.46 4.78 0.48
C ALA A 275 -10.11 3.93 1.59
N ASP A 276 -11.39 4.14 1.89
CA ASP A 276 -12.10 3.33 2.87
C ASP A 276 -12.46 1.94 2.31
N HIS A 277 -12.83 1.83 1.03
CA HIS A 277 -12.99 0.54 0.36
C HIS A 277 -11.69 -0.29 0.36
N VAL A 278 -10.56 0.34 0.01
CA VAL A 278 -9.22 -0.27 0.04
C VAL A 278 -8.91 -0.81 1.43
N LYS A 279 -9.11 -0.01 2.49
CA LYS A 279 -8.86 -0.45 3.88
C LYS A 279 -9.75 -1.62 4.27
N VAL A 280 -11.03 -1.58 3.90
CA VAL A 280 -11.96 -2.69 4.17
C VAL A 280 -11.42 -3.97 3.51
N LEU A 281 -11.08 -3.93 2.23
CA LEU A 281 -10.55 -5.09 1.51
C LEU A 281 -9.23 -5.60 2.09
N GLU A 282 -8.30 -4.71 2.45
CA GLU A 282 -7.03 -5.09 3.09
C GLU A 282 -7.25 -5.79 4.45
N ALA A 283 -8.20 -5.30 5.26
CA ALA A 283 -8.57 -5.93 6.52
C ALA A 283 -9.20 -7.31 6.30
N TRP A 284 -10.04 -7.47 5.29
CA TRP A 284 -10.63 -8.75 4.93
C TRP A 284 -9.59 -9.75 4.42
N ILE A 285 -8.67 -9.32 3.55
CA ILE A 285 -7.56 -10.16 3.07
C ILE A 285 -6.70 -10.63 4.24
N THR A 286 -6.31 -9.71 5.12
CA THR A 286 -5.49 -10.03 6.30
C THR A 286 -6.17 -11.08 7.18
N ARG A 287 -7.48 -10.94 7.40
CA ARG A 287 -8.28 -11.89 8.17
C ARG A 287 -8.36 -13.26 7.49
N GLU A 288 -8.68 -13.31 6.20
CA GLU A 288 -8.80 -14.58 5.48
C GLU A 288 -7.43 -15.28 5.34
N GLU A 289 -6.33 -14.54 5.17
CA GLU A 289 -4.98 -15.10 5.19
C GLU A 289 -4.60 -15.65 6.58
N TRP A 290 -5.04 -15.00 7.66
CA TRP A 290 -4.86 -15.51 9.01
C TRP A 290 -5.70 -16.77 9.26
N ASP A 291 -6.97 -16.78 8.83
CA ASP A 291 -7.86 -17.93 8.93
C ASP A 291 -7.33 -19.11 8.09
N ALA A 292 -6.74 -18.86 6.92
CA ALA A 292 -6.13 -19.92 6.11
C ALA A 292 -4.86 -20.53 6.75
N LYS A 293 -4.08 -19.72 7.49
CA LYS A 293 -2.85 -20.18 8.17
C LYS A 293 -3.12 -20.85 9.52
N ASN A 294 -4.15 -20.42 10.24
CA ASN A 294 -4.43 -20.82 11.63
C ASN A 294 -5.75 -21.57 11.79
N GLY A 295 -6.55 -21.66 10.73
CA GLY A 295 -7.78 -22.44 10.70
C GLY A 295 -7.45 -23.92 10.87
N THR A 296 -8.02 -24.53 11.91
CA THR A 296 -8.00 -25.98 12.07
C THR A 296 -8.61 -26.62 10.82
N PRO A 297 -7.99 -27.63 10.19
CA PRO A 297 -8.65 -28.35 9.11
C PRO A 297 -9.97 -28.89 9.66
N GLN A 298 -11.10 -28.40 9.16
CA GLN A 298 -12.38 -29.06 9.38
C GLN A 298 -12.25 -30.43 8.72
N GLY A 299 -12.24 -31.46 9.56
CA GLY A 299 -11.72 -32.78 9.24
C GLY A 299 -12.52 -33.58 8.22
N LEU A 300 -11.85 -34.66 7.80
CA LEU A 300 -12.35 -36.00 7.46
C LEU A 300 -13.86 -36.23 7.56
#